data_AF-C9DFF7-F1
#
_entry.id   AF-C9DFF7-F1
#
_cell.length_a   1.000
_cell.length_b   1.000
_cell.length_c   1.000
_cell.angle_alpha   90.00
_cell.angle_beta   90.00
_cell.angle_gamma   90.00
#
_symmetry.space_group_name_H-M   'P 1'
#
loop_
_entity.id
_entity.type
_entity.pdbx_description
1 polymer ?
#
loop_
_entity_poly.entity_id
_entity_poly.type
_entity_poly.pdbx_seq_one_letter_code
_entity_poly.pdbx_strand_id
1 'polypeptide(L)' 'MAGIAAKLAKDREAAEGLGSHERAVKYLNQDYAALRDECLEAGALFQDPSFPALPS' A
#
# COMPACT_ATOMS: atom_id res chain seq x y z
N MET A 1 -5.89 21.47 -7.00
CA MET A 1 -6.56 20.90 -8.19
C MET A 1 -5.87 19.58 -8.59
N ALA A 2 -6.09 18.48 -7.87
CA ALA A 2 -5.46 17.17 -8.16
C ALA A 2 -6.48 16.01 -8.30
N GLY A 3 -7.78 16.31 -8.31
CA GLY A 3 -8.83 15.31 -8.17
C GLY A 3 -9.12 14.46 -9.42
N ILE A 4 -8.83 14.97 -10.62
CA ILE A 4 -9.11 14.27 -11.89
C ILE A 4 -7.92 13.44 -12.37
N ALA A 5 -6.70 13.97 -12.25
CA ALA A 5 -5.49 13.24 -12.61
C ALA A 5 -5.27 11.99 -11.74
N ALA A 6 -5.53 12.09 -10.43
CA ALA A 6 -5.44 10.95 -9.52
C ALA A 6 -6.51 9.87 -9.82
N LYS A 7 -7.72 10.28 -10.22
CA LYS A 7 -8.77 9.33 -10.65
C LYS A 7 -8.39 8.63 -11.95
N LEU A 8 -7.93 9.37 -12.95
CA LEU A 8 -7.54 8.80 -14.24
C LEU A 8 -6.34 7.83 -14.11
N ALA A 9 -5.37 8.12 -13.23
CA ALA A 9 -4.28 7.20 -12.93
C ALA A 9 -4.80 5.89 -12.31
N LYS A 10 -5.69 6.01 -11.32
CA LYS A 10 -6.30 4.85 -10.66
C LYS A 10 -7.18 4.01 -11.61
N ASP A 11 -7.91 4.66 -12.52
CA ASP A 11 -8.75 3.98 -13.52
C ASP A 11 -7.90 3.24 -14.56
N ARG A 12 -6.74 3.80 -14.95
CA ARG A 12 -5.78 3.12 -15.85
C ARG A 12 -5.14 1.92 -15.17
N GLU A 13 -4.71 2.07 -13.92
CA GLU A 13 -4.19 0.96 -13.15
C GLU A 13 -5.25 -0.14 -13.00
N ALA A 14 -6.50 0.23 -12.72
CA ALA A 14 -7.61 -0.72 -12.66
C ALA A 14 -7.85 -1.45 -14.00
N ALA A 15 -7.75 -0.74 -15.12
CA ALA A 15 -7.85 -1.33 -16.46
C ALA A 15 -6.66 -2.26 -16.79
N GLU A 16 -5.47 -2.00 -16.23
CA GLU A 16 -4.30 -2.90 -16.29
C GLU A 16 -4.42 -4.10 -15.34
N GLY A 17 -5.51 -4.20 -14.59
CA GLY A 17 -5.83 -5.32 -13.70
C GLY A 17 -5.59 -5.04 -12.22
N LEU A 18 -5.23 -3.82 -11.83
CA LEU A 18 -5.10 -3.40 -10.43
C LEU A 18 -6.47 -3.45 -9.73
N GLY A 19 -6.59 -4.25 -8.68
CA GLY A 19 -7.86 -4.59 -8.01
C GLY A 19 -8.38 -5.99 -8.28
N SER A 20 -7.77 -6.73 -9.22
CA SER A 20 -8.01 -8.17 -9.37
C SER A 20 -7.36 -8.95 -8.21
N HIS A 21 -7.82 -10.15 -7.91
CA HIS A 21 -7.25 -10.97 -6.83
C HIS A 21 -5.74 -11.27 -7.03
N GLU A 22 -5.26 -11.26 -8.27
CA GLU A 22 -3.84 -11.42 -8.64
C GLU A 22 -3.03 -10.11 -8.52
N ARG A 23 -3.69 -8.95 -8.55
CA ARG A 23 -3.08 -7.62 -8.52
C ARG A 23 -3.84 -6.73 -7.53
N ALA A 24 -3.89 -7.15 -6.27
CA ALA A 24 -4.60 -6.41 -5.23
C ALA A 24 -4.06 -4.97 -5.13
N VAL A 25 -4.96 -3.99 -5.00
CA VAL A 25 -4.55 -2.60 -4.74
C VAL A 25 -3.87 -2.55 -3.38
N LYS A 26 -2.63 -2.06 -3.33
CA LYS A 26 -1.91 -1.83 -2.08
C LYS A 26 -2.69 -0.83 -1.24
N TYR A 27 -3.34 -1.30 -0.18
CA TYR A 27 -4.07 -0.43 0.73
C TYR A 27 -3.08 0.56 1.37
N LEU A 28 -3.38 1.85 1.28
CA LEU A 28 -2.51 2.94 1.76
C LEU A 28 -1.12 3.03 1.09
N ASN A 29 -0.95 2.47 -0.12
CA ASN A 29 0.35 2.33 -0.78
C ASN A 29 1.41 1.59 0.06
N GLN A 30 0.97 0.78 1.03
CA GLN A 30 1.88 -0.05 1.81
C GLN A 30 2.36 -1.22 0.94
N ASP A 31 3.66 -1.32 0.74
CA ASP A 31 4.27 -2.46 0.07
C ASP A 31 4.79 -3.45 1.10
N TYR A 32 4.08 -4.57 1.26
CA TYR A 32 4.48 -5.62 2.21
C TYR A 32 5.91 -6.10 1.97
N ALA A 33 6.35 -6.23 0.72
CA ALA A 33 7.69 -6.73 0.42
C ALA A 33 8.75 -5.72 0.89
N ALA A 34 8.57 -4.44 0.56
CA ALA A 34 9.49 -3.38 0.98
C ALA A 34 9.51 -3.21 2.50
N LEU A 35 8.34 -3.19 3.15
CA LEU A 35 8.23 -3.06 4.61
C LEU A 35 8.85 -4.26 5.34
N ARG A 36 8.66 -5.47 4.82
CA ARG A 36 9.28 -6.68 5.38
C ARG A 36 10.79 -6.63 5.22
N ASP A 37 11.29 -6.27 4.04
CA ASP A 37 12.73 -6.22 3.78
C ASP A 37 13.40 -5.14 4.65
N GLU A 38 12.79 -3.96 4.79
CA GLU A 38 13.26 -2.91 5.71
C GLU A 38 13.31 -3.39 7.17
N CYS A 39 12.30 -4.15 7.63
CA CYS A 39 12.30 -4.73 8.98
C CYS A 39 13.38 -5.81 9.16
N LEU A 40 13.63 -6.62 8.13
CA LEU A 40 14.68 -7.63 8.13
C LEU A 40 16.07 -6.99 8.14
N GLU A 41 16.29 -5.92 7.37
CA GLU A 41 17.54 -5.15 7.38
C GLU A 41 17.76 -4.41 8.70
N ALA A 42 16.70 -3.82 9.26
CA ALA A 42 16.75 -3.13 10.56
C ALA A 42 16.86 -4.11 11.74
N GLY A 43 16.59 -5.40 11.55
CA GLY A 43 16.52 -6.39 12.63
C GLY A 43 15.43 -6.07 13.66
N ALA A 44 14.38 -5.38 13.24
CA ALA A 44 13.30 -4.89 14.11
C ALA A 44 11.95 -5.53 13.73
N LEU A 45 11.02 -5.57 14.69
CA LEU A 45 9.65 -6.02 14.42
C LEU A 45 8.89 -4.90 13.71
N PHE A 46 8.15 -5.27 12.66
CA PHE A 46 7.29 -4.34 11.92
C PHE A 46 6.27 -3.68 12.86
N GLN A 47 6.25 -2.36 12.89
CA GLN A 47 5.22 -1.56 13.53
C GLN A 47 4.45 -0.83 12.44
N ASP A 48 3.15 -1.08 12.35
CA ASP A 48 2.32 -0.42 11.34
C ASP A 48 2.08 1.05 11.76
N PRO A 49 2.61 2.04 11.01
CA PRO A 49 2.37 3.45 11.31
C PRO A 49 0.93 3.88 10.99
N SER A 50 0.23 3.12 10.17
CA SER A 50 -1.14 3.40 9.73
C SER A 50 -2.20 2.74 10.61
N PHE A 51 -1.81 1.68 11.34
CA PHE A 51 -2.64 1.03 12.34
C PHE A 51 -1.84 0.82 13.63
N PRO A 52 -1.60 1.90 14.40
CA PRO A 52 -0.85 1.79 15.65
C PRO A 52 -1.60 0.88 16.63
N ALA A 53 -0.86 0.06 17.37
CA ALA A 53 -1.39 -0.84 18.40
C ALA A 53 -1.79 -0.08 19.68
N LEU A 54 -2.60 0.98 19.52
CA LEU A 54 -3.17 1.74 20.61
C LEU A 54 -4.54 1.16 20.98
N PRO A 55 -4.82 0.91 22.27
CA PRO A 55 -6.17 0.59 22.70
C PRO A 55 -7.07 1.82 22.55
N SER A 56 -8.30 1.59 22.10
CA SER A 56 -9.40 2.57 22.11
C SER A 56 -9.93 2.82 23.51
#